data_AF-A0A842WSR6-F1
#
_entry.id   AF-A0A842WSR6-F1
#
_cell.length_a   1.000
_cell.length_b   1.000
_cell.length_c   1.000
_cell.angle_alpha   90.00
_cell.angle_beta   90.00
_cell.angle_gamma   90.00
#
_symmetry.space_group_name_H-M   'P 1'
#
loop_
_entity.id
_entity.type
_entity.pdbx_description
1 polymer ?
#
loop_
_entity_poly.entity_id
_entity_poly.type
_entity_poly.pdbx_seq_one_letter_code
_entity_poly.pdbx_strand_id
1 'polypeptide(L)'
;MRDNIVKYSFDTSAFVNPYRHYMPMDLVPTLWDKFDELITSSEIVASKEVHLEIQQKDDELLEWIDSRKDIFIEVDKDQAIFVEEIVNKFPRWIDPNSRKNNADPYCIALA
;
A
#
# COMPACT_ATOMS: atom_id res chain seq x y z
N MET A 1 10.25 -2.24 -24.72
CA MET A 1 9.73 -1.85 -23.39
C MET A 1 10.49 -2.69 -22.39
N ARG A 2 11.12 -2.09 -21.37
CA ARG A 2 11.63 -2.89 -20.26
C ARG A 2 10.39 -3.36 -19.50
N ASP A 3 10.25 -4.66 -19.28
CA ASP A 3 9.31 -5.17 -18.29
C ASP A 3 9.77 -4.56 -16.96
N ASN A 4 9.01 -3.59 -16.45
CA ASN A 4 9.34 -2.99 -15.16
C ASN A 4 9.03 -4.03 -14.09
N ILE A 5 10.08 -4.44 -13.37
CA ILE A 5 9.99 -5.37 -12.26
C ILE A 5 9.49 -4.58 -11.05
N VAL A 6 8.38 -5.01 -10.46
CA VAL A 6 7.92 -4.51 -9.16
C VAL A 6 9.03 -4.74 -8.13
N LYS A 7 9.44 -3.69 -7.43
CA LYS A 7 10.55 -3.73 -6.45
C LYS A 7 10.09 -3.60 -5.01
N TYR A 8 8.98 -2.92 -4.79
CA TYR A 8 8.52 -2.56 -3.45
C TYR A 8 7.02 -2.83 -3.31
N SER A 9 6.68 -3.56 -2.26
CA SER A 9 5.32 -3.67 -1.73
C SER A 9 5.20 -2.69 -0.57
N PHE A 10 4.39 -1.64 -0.74
CA PHE A 10 4.18 -0.61 0.27
C PHE A 10 3.01 -0.99 1.18
N ASP A 11 3.26 -0.96 2.48
CA ASP A 11 2.23 -0.97 3.53
C ASP A 11 1.62 0.43 3.75
N THR A 12 0.47 0.51 4.39
CA THR A 12 -0.17 1.75 4.86
C THR A 12 0.80 2.65 5.63
N SER A 13 1.66 2.06 6.47
CA SER A 13 2.62 2.82 7.27
C SER A 13 3.67 3.55 6.43
N ALA A 14 3.99 3.06 5.23
CA ALA A 14 4.94 3.70 4.31
C ALA A 14 4.43 5.04 3.76
N PHE A 15 3.11 5.27 3.78
CA PHE A 15 2.48 6.53 3.43
C PHE A 15 2.15 7.37 4.66
N VAL A 16 1.50 6.72 5.65
CA VAL A 16 0.94 7.40 6.81
C VAL A 16 2.02 7.96 7.73
N ASN A 17 3.09 7.21 7.99
CA ASN A 17 4.11 7.66 8.93
C ASN A 17 4.90 8.86 8.39
N PRO A 18 5.40 8.84 7.14
CA PRO A 18 6.04 10.02 6.56
C PRO A 18 5.09 11.22 6.56
N TYR A 19 3.86 11.08 6.05
CA TYR A 19 2.93 12.20 5.97
C TYR A 19 2.63 12.82 7.35
N ARG A 20 2.29 11.99 8.35
CA ARG A 20 1.74 12.49 9.61
C ARG A 20 2.78 12.86 10.66
N HIS A 21 4.01 12.39 10.54
CA HIS A 21 4.98 12.48 11.64
C HIS A 21 6.32 13.11 11.27
N TYR A 22 6.77 13.00 10.01
CA TYR A 22 8.16 13.28 9.70
C TYR A 22 8.39 14.15 8.46
N MET A 23 7.60 13.94 7.41
CA MET A 23 7.84 14.41 6.05
C MET A 23 6.51 14.70 5.32
N PRO A 24 5.70 15.67 5.82
CA PRO A 24 4.47 16.06 5.12
C PRO A 24 4.78 16.68 3.76
N MET A 25 3.79 16.68 2.86
CA MET A 25 3.96 17.02 1.44
C MET A 25 4.40 18.46 1.20
N ASP A 26 3.94 19.39 2.02
CA ASP A 26 4.27 20.81 1.96
C ASP A 26 5.71 21.11 2.42
N LEU A 27 6.26 20.31 3.33
CA LEU A 27 7.62 20.47 3.85
C LEU A 27 8.68 19.66 3.08
N VAL A 28 8.32 18.47 2.58
CA VAL A 28 9.26 17.55 1.92
C VAL A 28 8.72 17.06 0.57
N PRO A 29 8.39 17.96 -0.38
CA PRO A 29 7.78 17.57 -1.65
C PRO A 29 8.65 16.61 -2.46
N THR A 30 9.98 16.72 -2.35
CA THR A 30 10.92 15.86 -3.09
C THR A 30 10.81 14.38 -2.74
N LEU A 31 10.37 14.03 -1.53
CA LEU A 31 10.09 12.63 -1.19
C LEU A 31 8.86 12.13 -1.95
N TRP A 32 7.80 12.91 -1.94
CA TRP A 32 6.52 12.57 -2.57
C TRP A 32 6.64 12.55 -4.10
N ASP A 33 7.41 13.46 -4.69
CA ASP A 33 7.77 13.42 -6.10
C ASP A 33 8.52 12.12 -6.45
N LYS A 34 9.39 11.65 -5.55
CA LYS A 34 10.11 10.39 -5.77
C LYS A 34 9.20 9.17 -5.65
N PHE A 35 8.26 9.18 -4.71
CA PHE A 35 7.21 8.16 -4.65
C PHE A 35 6.39 8.17 -5.94
N ASP A 36 5.99 9.34 -6.43
CA ASP A 36 5.20 9.47 -7.65
C ASP A 36 5.92 8.91 -8.89
N GLU A 37 7.23 9.19 -9.02
CA GLU A 37 8.07 8.64 -10.09
C GLU A 37 8.09 7.10 -10.04
N LEU A 38 8.29 6.53 -8.86
CA LEU A 38 8.37 5.08 -8.65
C LEU A 38 7.01 4.36 -8.79
N ILE A 39 5.92 5.04 -8.44
CA ILE A 39 4.55 4.55 -8.66
C ILE A 39 4.25 4.56 -10.17
N THR A 40 4.57 5.67 -10.85
CA THR A 40 4.36 5.83 -12.29
C THR A 40 5.19 4.83 -13.10
N SER A 41 6.37 4.45 -12.61
CA SER A 41 7.17 3.37 -13.21
C SER A 41 6.76 1.96 -12.80
N SER A 42 5.70 1.80 -11.99
CA SER A 42 5.23 0.51 -11.45
C SER A 42 6.32 -0.25 -10.66
N GLU A 43 7.27 0.47 -10.07
CA GLU A 43 8.29 -0.09 -9.18
C GLU A 43 7.79 -0.21 -7.74
N ILE A 44 6.86 0.65 -7.33
CA ILE A 44 6.08 0.55 -6.10
C ILE A 44 4.67 0.09 -6.43
N VAL A 45 4.20 -0.91 -5.69
CA VAL A 45 2.80 -1.33 -5.65
C VAL A 45 2.31 -1.40 -4.20
N ALA A 46 1.01 -1.35 -4.00
CA ALA A 46 0.37 -1.60 -2.73
C ALA A 46 -0.88 -2.46 -2.95
N SER A 47 -1.27 -3.24 -1.96
CA SER A 47 -2.52 -3.99 -2.07
C SER A 47 -3.73 -3.06 -1.92
N LYS A 48 -4.89 -3.48 -2.42
CA LYS A 48 -6.15 -2.74 -2.24
C LYS A 48 -6.50 -2.49 -0.77
N GLU A 49 -6.09 -3.37 0.14
CA GLU A 49 -6.30 -3.23 1.59
C GLU A 49 -5.58 -2.00 2.14
N VAL A 50 -4.42 -1.64 1.60
CA VAL A 50 -3.71 -0.41 1.96
C VAL A 50 -4.56 0.82 1.63
N HIS A 51 -5.23 0.82 0.47
CA HIS A 51 -6.15 1.91 0.12
C HIS A 51 -7.31 2.03 1.11
N LEU A 52 -7.92 0.89 1.48
CA LEU A 52 -9.03 0.84 2.43
C LEU A 52 -8.66 1.37 3.82
N GLU A 53 -7.40 1.16 4.23
CA GLU A 53 -6.87 1.68 5.48
C GLU A 53 -6.58 3.19 5.42
N ILE A 54 -6.02 3.68 4.31
CA ILE A 54 -5.79 5.12 4.10
C ILE A 54 -7.13 5.88 4.10
N GLN A 55 -8.15 5.32 3.44
CA GLN A 55 -9.53 5.84 3.41
C GLN A 55 -10.19 6.01 4.79
N GLN A 56 -9.61 5.47 5.86
CA GLN A 56 -10.12 5.67 7.22
C GLN A 56 -9.92 7.10 7.73
N LYS A 57 -9.11 7.93 7.06
CA LYS A 57 -8.97 9.35 7.35
C LYS A 57 -9.11 10.17 6.07
N ASP A 58 -9.92 11.21 6.16
CA ASP A 58 -10.17 12.17 5.08
C ASP A 58 -9.19 13.34 5.26
N ASP A 59 -7.98 13.19 4.74
CA ASP A 59 -6.88 14.16 4.80
C ASP A 59 -6.18 14.29 3.43
N GLU A 60 -5.24 15.23 3.31
CA GLU A 60 -4.49 15.49 2.06
C GLU A 60 -3.81 14.23 1.52
N LEU A 61 -3.42 13.29 2.40
CA LEU A 61 -2.85 12.02 1.98
C LEU A 61 -3.85 11.18 1.20
N LEU A 62 -5.12 11.14 1.61
CA LEU A 62 -6.17 10.48 0.85
C LEU A 62 -6.37 11.14 -0.52
N GLU A 63 -6.39 12.47 -0.59
CA GLU A 63 -6.49 13.20 -1.87
C GLU A 63 -5.30 12.87 -2.80
N TRP A 64 -4.08 12.85 -2.24
CA TRP A 64 -2.87 12.52 -2.98
C TRP A 64 -2.88 11.09 -3.52
N ILE A 65 -3.29 10.11 -2.70
CA ILE A 65 -3.29 8.70 -3.10
C ILE A 65 -4.42 8.40 -4.11
N ASP A 66 -5.58 9.05 -3.98
CA ASP A 66 -6.73 8.86 -4.88
C ASP A 66 -6.46 9.33 -6.31
N SER A 67 -5.50 10.25 -6.47
CA SER A 67 -5.00 10.67 -7.80
C SER A 67 -4.05 9.64 -8.45
N ARG A 68 -3.65 8.58 -7.74
CA ARG A 68 -2.64 7.58 -8.13
C ARG A 68 -3.16 6.15 -8.06
N LYS A 69 -4.33 5.90 -8.66
CA LYS A 69 -5.04 4.61 -8.53
C LYS A 69 -4.27 3.39 -9.04
N ASP A 70 -3.35 3.60 -9.98
CA ASP A 70 -2.56 2.53 -10.60
C ASP A 70 -1.55 1.87 -9.64
N ILE A 71 -1.32 2.44 -8.45
CA ILE A 71 -0.49 1.81 -7.41
C ILE A 71 -1.16 0.58 -6.77
N PHE A 72 -2.50 0.58 -6.73
CA PHE A 72 -3.26 -0.42 -5.99
C PHE A 72 -3.57 -1.62 -6.86
N ILE A 73 -3.03 -2.78 -6.50
CA ILE A 73 -3.21 -4.03 -7.23
C ILE A 73 -4.01 -5.03 -6.40
N GLU A 74 -4.73 -5.90 -7.12
CA GLU A 74 -5.30 -7.11 -6.53
C GLU A 74 -4.23 -8.21 -6.56
N VAL A 75 -4.12 -8.99 -5.49
CA VAL A 75 -3.26 -10.16 -5.46
C VAL A 75 -3.70 -11.18 -6.51
N ASP A 76 -2.75 -11.81 -7.19
CA ASP A 76 -3.06 -12.88 -8.14
C ASP A 76 -3.44 -14.19 -7.43
N LYS A 77 -3.70 -15.25 -8.21
CA LYS A 77 -4.12 -16.54 -7.66
C LYS A 77 -3.06 -17.20 -6.78
N ASP A 78 -1.79 -17.07 -7.14
CA ASP A 78 -0.70 -17.70 -6.40
C ASP A 78 -0.43 -16.91 -5.11
N GLN A 79 -0.47 -15.58 -5.20
CA GLN A 79 -0.40 -14.68 -4.05
C GLN A 79 -1.57 -14.86 -3.09
N ALA A 80 -2.80 -15.08 -3.59
CA ALA A 80 -3.97 -15.34 -2.76
C ALA A 80 -3.82 -16.62 -1.92
N ILE A 81 -3.16 -17.65 -2.44
CA ILE A 81 -2.83 -18.87 -1.66
C ILE A 81 -1.91 -18.51 -0.49
N PHE A 82 -0.87 -17.69 -0.72
CA PHE A 82 0.00 -17.23 0.36
C PHE A 82 -0.74 -16.37 1.39
N VAL A 83 -1.65 -15.50 0.97
CA VAL A 83 -2.52 -14.75 1.89
C VAL A 83 -3.32 -15.70 2.76
N GLU A 84 -3.95 -16.73 2.17
CA GLU A 84 -4.70 -17.74 2.91
C GLU A 84 -3.83 -18.47 3.93
N GLU A 85 -2.62 -18.90 3.54
CA GLU A 85 -1.66 -19.55 4.45
C GLU A 85 -1.27 -18.65 5.63
N ILE A 86 -0.99 -17.37 5.37
CA ILE A 86 -0.64 -16.38 6.41
C ILE A 86 -1.82 -16.19 7.37
N VAL A 87 -3.03 -15.98 6.86
CA VAL A 87 -4.23 -15.75 7.66
C VAL A 87 -4.57 -16.98 8.51
N ASN A 88 -4.46 -18.18 7.95
CA ASN A 88 -4.68 -19.43 8.70
C ASN A 88 -3.64 -19.62 9.82
N LYS A 89 -2.38 -19.22 9.58
CA LYS A 89 -1.32 -19.28 10.58
C LYS A 89 -1.44 -18.18 11.64
N PHE A 90 -1.93 -17.00 11.26
CA PHE A 90 -2.06 -15.81 12.10
C PHE A 90 -3.48 -15.24 12.06
N PRO A 91 -4.49 -15.96 12.57
CA PRO A 91 -5.91 -15.59 12.42
C PRO A 91 -6.30 -14.29 13.12
N ARG A 92 -5.43 -13.71 13.95
CA ARG A 92 -5.64 -12.41 14.61
C ARG A 92 -5.11 -11.22 13.81
N TRP A 93 -4.47 -11.46 12.66
CA TRP A 93 -3.94 -10.40 11.79
C TRP A 93 -4.97 -9.85 10.82
N ILE A 94 -6.14 -10.47 10.72
CA ILE A 94 -7.26 -9.93 9.95
C ILE A 94 -8.49 -9.91 10.85
N ASP A 95 -9.25 -8.82 10.78
CA ASP A 95 -10.65 -8.79 11.20
C ASP A 95 -11.53 -8.57 9.97
N PRO A 96 -12.30 -9.58 9.52
CA PRO A 96 -13.15 -9.48 8.34
C PRO A 96 -14.29 -8.46 8.51
N ASN A 97 -14.56 -8.02 9.75
CA ASN A 97 -15.54 -6.97 10.04
C ASN A 97 -14.91 -5.58 10.14
N SER A 98 -13.59 -5.48 10.00
CA SER A 98 -12.82 -4.24 10.07
C SER A 98 -12.32 -3.83 8.68
N ARG A 99 -12.11 -2.53 8.50
CA ARG A 99 -11.35 -1.96 7.36
C ARG A 99 -9.95 -1.50 7.78
N LYS A 100 -9.47 -1.98 8.92
CA LYS A 100 -8.21 -1.59 9.56
C LYS A 100 -7.38 -2.82 9.88
N ASN A 101 -6.07 -2.67 9.76
CA ASN A 101 -5.06 -3.67 10.11
C ASN A 101 -5.27 -4.99 9.35
N ASN A 102 -5.66 -4.91 8.09
CA ASN A 102 -5.87 -6.06 7.22
C ASN A 102 -4.84 -6.10 6.07
N ALA A 103 -4.04 -5.05 5.89
CA ALA A 103 -3.08 -4.95 4.79
C ALA A 103 -1.88 -5.91 4.94
N ASP A 104 -1.46 -6.23 6.17
CA ASP A 104 -0.20 -6.96 6.42
C ASP A 104 -0.07 -8.27 5.62
N PRO A 105 -1.07 -9.19 5.59
CA PRO A 105 -0.93 -10.44 4.84
C PRO A 105 -0.79 -10.23 3.34
N TYR A 106 -1.44 -9.20 2.79
CA TYR A 106 -1.38 -8.86 1.37
C TYR A 106 -0.05 -8.18 1.03
N CYS A 107 0.42 -7.28 1.89
CA CYS A 107 1.73 -6.65 1.75
C CYS A 107 2.85 -7.71 1.70
N ILE A 108 2.77 -8.75 2.53
CA ILE A 108 3.73 -9.87 2.55
C ILE A 108 3.62 -10.73 1.29
N ALA A 109 2.39 -11.05 0.84
CA ALA A 109 2.19 -11.88 -0.35
C ALA A 109 2.66 -11.22 -1.66
N LEU A 110 2.74 -9.88 -1.68
CA LEU A 110 3.27 -9.11 -2.81
C LEU A 110 4.82 -9.02 -2.85
N ALA A 111 5.53 -9.52 -1.81
CA ALA A 111 6.96 -9.32 -1.60
C ALA A 111 7.83 -10.56 -1.90
#